data_AF-A0A0C9VC42-F1
#
_entry.id   AF-A0A0C9VC42-F1
#
_cell.length_a   1.000
_cell.length_b   1.000
_cell.length_c   1.000
_cell.angle_alpha   90.00
_cell.angle_beta   90.00
_cell.angle_gamma   90.00
#
_symmetry.space_group_name_H-M   'P 1'
#
loop_
_entity.id
_entity.type
_entity.pdbx_description
1 polymer ?
#
loop_
_entity_poly.entity_id
_entity_poly.type
_entity_poly.pdbx_seq_one_letter_code
_entity_poly.pdbx_strand_id
1 'polypeptide(L)'
;MATLLSTDESPIFSTAETEQGATDTRPAYQRTSRWNDPFSPTRVEEILAKINIGDDLTDEQCTTVIDLIHEFVDTFALSLAEVIPVDFMKHKLHVDPGVTLPTKINQCPVTGAQREWYNKILDDMEAAEIIQKVPAEFIKCLS
;
A
#
# COMPACT_ATOMS: atom_id res chain seq x y z
N MET A 1 -34.96 -7.98 -20.68
CA MET A 1 -34.57 -7.74 -19.28
C MET A 1 -33.06 -7.79 -19.23
N ALA A 2 -32.41 -6.64 -19.02
CA ALA A 2 -30.96 -6.53 -18.99
C ALA A 2 -30.49 -6.64 -17.54
N THR A 3 -29.70 -7.68 -17.24
CA THR A 3 -29.07 -7.89 -15.94
C THR A 3 -27.90 -6.92 -15.80
N LEU A 4 -27.96 -6.04 -14.80
CA LEU A 4 -26.86 -5.15 -14.43
C LEU A 4 -25.78 -5.97 -13.73
N LEU A 5 -24.57 -5.98 -14.32
CA LEU A 5 -23.36 -6.45 -13.65
C LEU A 5 -23.00 -5.44 -12.56
N SER A 6 -23.14 -5.85 -11.31
CA SER A 6 -22.66 -5.14 -10.13
C SER A 6 -21.12 -5.19 -10.14
N THR A 7 -20.47 -4.07 -10.46
CA THR A 7 -19.04 -3.89 -10.21
C THR A 7 -18.87 -3.56 -8.74
N ASP A 8 -18.47 -4.56 -7.96
CA ASP A 8 -17.99 -4.39 -6.60
C ASP A 8 -16.60 -3.73 -6.64
N GLU A 9 -16.57 -2.40 -6.75
CA GLU A 9 -15.37 -1.59 -6.47
C GLU A 9 -15.23 -1.40 -4.96
N SER A 10 -14.89 -2.49 -4.27
CA SER A 10 -14.36 -2.39 -2.92
C SER A 10 -12.93 -1.83 -3.02
N PRO A 11 -12.58 -0.74 -2.32
CA PRO A 11 -11.20 -0.26 -2.29
C PRO A 11 -10.29 -1.36 -1.72
N ILE A 12 -9.16 -1.61 -2.41
CA ILE A 12 -8.18 -2.66 -2.06
C ILE A 12 -7.64 -2.44 -0.63
N PHE A 13 -7.61 -1.19 -0.17
CA PHE A 13 -7.17 -0.82 1.17
C PHE A 13 -8.30 -0.10 1.91
N SER A 14 -8.58 -0.54 3.13
CA SER A 14 -9.57 0.10 4.00
C SER A 14 -9.00 1.41 4.52
N THR A 15 -9.60 2.54 4.14
CA THR A 15 -9.28 3.84 4.73
C THR A 15 -10.04 3.97 6.05
N ALA A 16 -9.60 3.26 7.08
CA ALA A 16 -10.12 3.39 8.43
C ALA A 16 -8.98 3.78 9.38
N GLU A 17 -8.52 5.02 9.28
CA GLU A 17 -7.71 5.62 10.35
C GLU A 17 -8.33 6.95 10.78
N THR A 18 -8.69 6.95 12.06
CA THR A 18 -9.32 8.02 12.83
C THR A 18 -8.47 9.29 12.80
N GLU A 19 -9.10 10.42 12.44
CA GLU A 19 -8.56 11.75 12.69
C GLU A 19 -8.38 11.97 14.20
N GLN A 20 -7.14 11.89 14.68
CA GLN A 20 -6.78 12.38 16.00
C GLN A 20 -5.66 13.41 15.87
N GLY A 21 -6.04 14.66 16.15
CA GLY A 21 -5.17 15.81 16.19
C GLY A 21 -4.15 15.78 17.32
N ALA A 22 -3.15 16.67 17.17
CA ALA A 22 -1.84 16.75 17.83
C ALA A 22 -0.77 15.90 17.10
N THR A 23 0.19 16.59 16.49
CA THR A 23 1.22 16.07 15.58
C THR A 23 2.06 14.97 16.22
N ASP A 24 1.61 13.74 16.04
CA ASP A 24 2.45 12.56 16.19
C ASP A 24 3.54 12.64 15.11
N THR A 25 4.79 12.88 15.53
CA THR A 25 5.94 13.03 14.64
C THR A 25 6.50 11.69 14.17
N ARG A 26 5.90 10.57 14.59
CA ARG A 26 6.31 9.23 14.17
C ARG A 26 5.94 8.98 12.70
N PRO A 27 6.80 8.29 11.94
CA PRO A 27 6.48 7.83 10.60
C PRO A 27 5.13 7.10 10.54
N ALA A 28 4.43 7.19 9.40
CA ALA A 28 3.11 6.61 9.20
C ALA A 28 3.01 5.15 9.69
N TYR A 29 3.96 4.30 9.29
CA TYR A 29 3.96 2.88 9.66
C TYR A 29 4.04 2.61 11.17
N GLN A 30 4.66 3.50 11.94
CA GLN A 30 4.77 3.34 13.40
C GLN A 30 3.46 3.65 14.13
N ARG A 31 2.52 4.31 13.46
CA ARG A 31 1.21 4.68 14.01
C ARG A 31 0.17 3.56 13.84
N THR A 32 0.52 2.49 13.11
CA THR A 32 -0.41 1.44 12.71
C THR A 32 -0.51 0.30 13.72
N SER A 33 -1.60 -0.49 13.62
CA SER A 33 -1.78 -1.70 14.43
C SER A 33 -0.69 -2.75 14.18
N ARG A 34 -0.24 -2.90 12.92
CA ARG A 34 0.85 -3.82 12.55
C ARG A 34 2.13 -3.57 13.34
N TRP A 35 2.50 -2.31 13.58
CA TRP A 35 3.72 -1.97 14.29
C TRP A 35 3.59 -2.14 15.81
N ASN A 36 2.43 -1.79 16.36
CA ASN A 36 2.24 -1.71 17.82
C ASN A 36 1.71 -3.01 18.43
N ASP A 37 0.79 -3.70 17.75
CA ASP A 37 0.20 -4.98 18.17
C ASP A 37 -0.29 -5.80 16.95
N PRO A 38 0.64 -6.42 16.21
CA PRO A 38 0.31 -7.15 14.99
C PRO A 38 -0.58 -8.38 15.23
N PHE A 39 -0.64 -8.90 16.46
CA PHE A 39 -1.42 -10.11 16.80
C PHE A 39 -2.73 -9.79 17.50
N SER A 40 -3.17 -8.52 17.51
CA SER A 40 -4.45 -8.13 18.08
C SER A 40 -5.61 -8.93 17.43
N PRO A 41 -6.56 -9.47 18.21
CA PRO A 41 -7.65 -10.30 17.67
C PRO A 41 -8.45 -9.61 16.55
N THR A 42 -8.72 -8.32 16.70
CA THR A 42 -9.43 -7.51 15.69
C THR A 42 -8.70 -7.50 14.35
N ARG A 43 -7.38 -7.37 14.36
CA ARG A 43 -6.56 -7.36 13.14
C ARG A 43 -6.53 -8.73 12.47
N VAL A 44 -6.35 -9.78 13.28
CA VAL A 44 -6.34 -11.17 12.81
C VAL A 44 -7.66 -11.50 12.11
N GLU A 45 -8.79 -11.13 12.72
CA GLU A 45 -10.13 -11.30 12.13
C GLU A 45 -10.27 -10.55 10.80
N GLU A 46 -9.78 -9.30 10.72
CA GLU A 46 -9.82 -8.52 9.47
C GLU A 46 -8.97 -9.16 8.36
N ILE A 47 -7.79 -9.68 8.70
CA ILE A 47 -6.93 -10.40 7.74
C ILE A 47 -7.62 -11.66 7.25
N LEU A 48 -8.15 -12.49 8.16
CA LEU A 48 -8.88 -13.71 7.79
C LEU A 48 -10.11 -13.40 6.92
N ALA A 49 -10.84 -12.30 7.19
CA ALA A 49 -11.97 -11.88 6.38
C ALA A 49 -11.61 -11.46 4.94
N LYS A 50 -10.35 -11.03 4.72
CA LYS A 50 -9.85 -10.64 3.39
C LYS A 50 -9.21 -11.82 2.63
N ILE A 51 -8.91 -12.92 3.31
CA ILE A 51 -8.33 -14.11 2.69
C ILE A 51 -9.44 -15.03 2.23
N ASN A 52 -9.41 -15.39 0.95
CA ASN A 52 -10.30 -16.41 0.39
C ASN A 52 -9.56 -17.75 0.37
N ILE A 53 -10.03 -18.71 1.18
CA ILE A 53 -9.53 -20.10 1.19
C ILE A 53 -10.39 -20.91 0.22
N GLY A 54 -9.77 -21.60 -0.73
CA GLY A 54 -10.45 -22.41 -1.74
C GLY A 54 -11.24 -23.58 -1.13
N ASP A 55 -12.25 -24.05 -1.87
CA ASP A 55 -13.07 -25.22 -1.52
C ASP A 55 -12.40 -26.57 -1.84
N ASP A 56 -11.16 -26.53 -2.34
CA ASP A 56 -10.34 -27.69 -2.69
C ASP A 56 -9.56 -28.29 -1.51
N LEU A 57 -9.64 -27.66 -0.33
CA LEU A 57 -8.98 -28.12 0.89
C LEU A 57 -9.93 -28.94 1.76
N THR A 58 -9.37 -29.97 2.41
CA THR A 58 -10.08 -30.66 3.50
C THR A 58 -10.16 -29.77 4.75
N ASP A 59 -11.05 -30.11 5.68
CA ASP A 59 -11.19 -29.36 6.95
C ASP A 59 -9.87 -29.29 7.73
N GLU A 60 -9.07 -30.37 7.71
CA GLU A 60 -7.76 -30.46 8.37
C GLU A 60 -6.74 -29.52 7.71
N GLN A 61 -6.75 -29.45 6.37
CA GLN A 61 -5.88 -28.55 5.62
C GLN A 61 -6.28 -27.09 5.78
N CYS A 62 -7.59 -26.80 5.76
CA CYS A 62 -8.13 -25.47 6.01
C CYS A 62 -7.71 -24.98 7.40
N THR A 63 -7.83 -25.83 8.43
CA THR A 63 -7.33 -25.54 9.78
C THR A 63 -5.84 -25.23 9.78
N THR A 64 -5.03 -26.04 9.09
CA THR A 64 -3.58 -25.81 8.99
C THR A 64 -3.24 -24.46 8.34
N VAL A 65 -4.00 -24.05 7.31
CA VAL A 65 -3.83 -22.75 6.65
C VAL A 65 -4.21 -21.60 7.58
N ILE A 66 -5.32 -21.72 8.31
CA ILE A 66 -5.76 -20.71 9.28
C ILE A 66 -4.70 -20.55 10.38
N ASP A 67 -4.20 -21.65 10.94
CA ASP A 67 -3.14 -21.63 11.96
C ASP A 67 -1.86 -20.96 11.44
N LEU A 68 -1.48 -21.20 10.18
CA LEU A 68 -0.34 -20.55 9.55
C LEU A 68 -0.56 -19.03 9.39
N ILE A 69 -1.77 -18.61 9.03
CA ILE A 69 -2.12 -17.19 8.95
C ILE A 69 -2.03 -16.55 10.35
N HIS A 70 -2.51 -17.23 11.39
CA HIS A 70 -2.37 -16.76 12.77
C HIS A 70 -0.91 -16.61 13.19
N GLU A 71 -0.04 -17.57 12.82
CA GLU A 71 1.39 -17.54 13.13
C GLU A 71 2.10 -16.36 12.47
N PHE A 72 1.74 -16.03 11.23
CA PHE A 72 2.42 -15.01 10.40
C PHE A 72 1.57 -13.76 10.12
N VAL A 73 0.65 -13.41 11.02
CA VAL A 73 -0.27 -12.27 10.84
C VAL A 73 0.45 -10.91 10.72
N ASP A 74 1.64 -10.79 11.31
CA ASP A 74 2.51 -9.61 11.27
C ASP A 74 3.13 -9.36 9.88
N THR A 75 3.15 -10.36 9.01
CA THR A 75 3.66 -10.26 7.64
C THR A 75 2.70 -9.53 6.70
N PHE A 76 1.39 -9.59 6.99
CA PHE A 76 0.36 -8.95 6.18
C PHE A 76 0.28 -7.46 6.47
N ALA A 77 -0.02 -6.67 5.44
CA ALA A 77 -0.33 -5.26 5.53
C ALA A 77 -1.79 -5.04 5.07
N LEU A 78 -2.60 -4.43 5.92
CA LEU A 78 -4.00 -4.09 5.65
C LEU A 78 -4.15 -2.74 4.94
N SER A 79 -3.11 -1.91 4.97
CA SER A 79 -3.05 -0.60 4.32
C SER A 79 -1.64 -0.28 3.83
N LEU A 80 -1.51 0.74 2.97
CA LEU A 80 -0.20 1.25 2.53
C LEU A 80 0.61 1.84 3.69
N ALA A 81 -0.05 2.45 4.68
CA ALA A 81 0.61 3.01 5.85
C ALA A 81 1.33 1.92 6.66
N GLU A 82 0.83 0.67 6.64
CA GLU A 82 1.46 -0.46 7.34
C GLU A 82 2.72 -1.02 6.66
N VAL A 83 3.09 -0.50 5.49
CA VAL A 83 4.31 -0.93 4.80
C VAL A 83 5.53 -0.34 5.53
N ILE A 84 6.33 -1.22 6.13
CA ILE A 84 7.53 -0.83 6.86
C ILE A 84 8.69 -0.63 5.88
N PRO A 85 9.27 0.58 5.76
CA PRO A 85 10.40 0.82 4.88
C PRO A 85 11.68 0.18 5.43
N VAL A 86 12.56 -0.25 4.54
CA VAL A 86 13.92 -0.69 4.90
C VAL A 86 14.77 0.54 5.23
N ASP A 87 15.10 0.72 6.51
CA ASP A 87 15.83 1.90 7.02
C ASP A 87 17.37 1.71 7.03
N PHE A 88 17.83 0.47 7.06
CA PHE A 88 19.26 0.13 7.17
C PHE A 88 20.01 0.13 5.82
N MET A 89 19.30 0.23 4.69
CA MET A 89 19.91 0.24 3.35
C MET A 89 19.37 1.36 2.48
N LYS A 90 20.29 2.08 1.81
CA LYS A 90 19.95 3.10 0.83
C LYS A 90 20.33 2.62 -0.57
N HIS A 91 19.35 2.47 -1.44
CA HIS A 91 19.61 2.17 -2.85
C HIS A 91 20.23 3.40 -3.53
N LYS A 92 21.44 3.25 -4.07
CA LYS A 92 22.14 4.29 -4.83
C LYS A 92 22.17 3.90 -6.30
N LEU A 93 21.48 4.67 -7.14
CA LEU A 93 21.57 4.53 -8.59
C LEU A 93 22.94 5.04 -9.06
N HIS A 94 23.80 4.14 -9.52
CA HIS A 94 25.09 4.49 -10.11
C HIS A 94 24.92 4.79 -11.59
N VAL A 95 24.54 6.03 -11.89
CA VAL A 95 24.40 6.50 -13.27
C VAL A 95 25.72 7.09 -13.73
N ASP A 96 26.22 6.61 -14.87
CA ASP A 96 27.44 7.13 -15.49
C ASP A 96 27.25 8.62 -15.85
N PRO A 97 28.11 9.53 -15.34
CA PRO A 97 28.02 10.96 -15.64
C PRO A 97 28.25 11.29 -17.12
N GLY A 98 28.85 10.39 -17.91
CA GLY A 98 29.07 10.58 -19.35
C GLY A 98 27.85 10.25 -20.22
N VAL A 99 26.82 9.61 -19.66
CA VAL A 99 25.62 9.21 -20.41
C VAL A 99 24.64 10.37 -20.52
N THR A 100 24.19 10.66 -21.73
CA THR A 100 23.10 11.61 -21.97
C THR A 100 21.78 10.97 -21.60
N LEU A 101 21.17 11.44 -20.51
CA LEU A 101 19.87 10.98 -20.05
C LEU A 101 18.74 11.72 -20.79
N PRO A 102 17.60 11.07 -21.03
CA PRO A 102 16.43 11.74 -21.62
C PRO A 102 15.93 12.84 -20.68
N THR A 103 15.86 14.07 -21.17
CA THR A 103 15.40 15.24 -20.39
C THR A 103 13.94 15.62 -20.65
N LYS A 104 13.38 15.16 -21.77
CA LYS A 104 11.97 15.36 -22.13
C LYS A 104 11.19 14.10 -21.85
N ILE A 105 10.30 14.16 -20.87
CA ILE A 105 9.34 13.11 -20.57
C ILE A 105 7.96 13.63 -20.98
N ASN A 106 7.36 13.02 -21.99
CA ASN A 106 5.93 13.24 -22.28
C ASN A 106 5.14 12.33 -21.33
N GLN A 107 4.38 12.91 -20.40
CA GLN A 107 3.47 12.13 -19.59
C GLN A 107 2.40 11.51 -20.49
N CYS A 108 2.09 10.23 -20.26
CA CYS A 108 1.01 9.56 -20.98
C CYS A 108 -0.32 10.25 -20.64
N PRO A 109 -1.15 10.63 -21.63
CA PRO A 109 -2.46 11.19 -21.35
C PRO A 109 -3.34 10.19 -20.59
N VAL A 110 -3.91 10.63 -19.48
CA VAL A 110 -4.79 9.82 -18.64
C VAL A 110 -6.25 10.26 -18.88
N THR A 111 -7.17 9.32 -19.04
CA THR A 111 -8.60 9.64 -19.20
C THR A 111 -9.20 10.18 -17.89
N GLY A 112 -10.38 10.79 -17.96
CA GLY A 112 -11.03 11.41 -16.78
C GLY A 112 -11.23 10.44 -15.60
N ALA A 113 -11.79 9.26 -15.86
CA ALA A 113 -12.03 8.24 -14.84
C ALA A 113 -10.73 7.65 -14.27
N GLN A 114 -9.74 7.39 -15.14
CA GLN A 114 -8.43 6.91 -14.71
C GLN A 114 -7.73 7.92 -13.81
N ARG A 115 -7.83 9.22 -14.13
CA ARG A 115 -7.17 10.28 -13.36
C ARG A 115 -7.67 10.33 -11.92
N GLU A 116 -8.98 10.21 -11.71
CA GLU A 116 -9.57 10.19 -10.38
C GLU A 116 -9.05 9.01 -9.55
N TRP A 117 -9.05 7.81 -10.16
CA TRP A 117 -8.52 6.62 -9.54
C TRP A 117 -7.02 6.75 -9.20
N TYR A 118 -6.18 7.19 -10.14
CA TYR A 118 -4.74 7.36 -9.93
C TYR A 118 -4.44 8.39 -8.85
N ASN A 119 -5.15 9.53 -8.86
CA ASN A 119 -4.93 10.58 -7.88
C ASN A 119 -5.22 10.07 -6.46
N LYS A 120 -6.30 9.30 -6.27
CA LYS A 120 -6.60 8.70 -4.98
C LYS A 120 -5.46 7.81 -4.48
N ILE A 121 -4.91 6.96 -5.34
CA ILE A 121 -3.78 6.09 -4.96
C ILE A 121 -2.51 6.90 -4.65
N LEU A 122 -2.26 7.99 -5.39
CA LEU A 122 -1.14 8.89 -5.10
C LEU A 122 -1.31 9.60 -3.75
N ASP A 123 -2.53 10.03 -3.44
CA ASP A 123 -2.85 10.64 -2.15
C ASP A 123 -2.66 9.63 -1.01
N ASP A 124 -3.10 8.37 -1.19
CA ASP A 124 -2.89 7.29 -0.21
C ASP A 124 -1.39 6.98 -0.02
N MET A 125 -0.59 6.97 -1.09
CA MET A 125 0.87 6.77 -1.03
C MET A 125 1.60 7.95 -0.37
N GLU A 126 1.14 9.20 -0.60
CA GLU A 126 1.69 10.39 0.03
C GLU A 126 1.37 10.41 1.53
N ALA A 127 0.13 10.07 1.90
CA ALA A 127 -0.30 9.96 3.30
C ALA A 127 0.45 8.85 4.05
N ALA A 128 0.79 7.75 3.37
CA ALA A 128 1.61 6.66 3.88
C ALA A 128 3.12 6.97 3.90
N GLU A 129 3.54 8.16 3.49
CA GLU A 129 4.95 8.59 3.42
C GLU A 129 5.82 7.72 2.48
N ILE A 130 5.19 6.99 1.54
CA ILE A 130 5.87 6.16 0.53
C ILE A 130 6.45 7.05 -0.58
N ILE A 131 5.70 8.07 -0.98
CA ILE A 131 6.12 9.07 -1.96
C ILE A 131 6.09 10.46 -1.34
N GLN A 132 6.86 11.37 -1.92
CA GLN A 132 6.87 12.78 -1.54
C GLN A 132 6.91 13.67 -2.77
N LYS A 133 6.27 14.83 -2.69
CA LYS A 133 6.42 15.88 -3.68
C LYS A 133 7.84 16.44 -3.61
N VAL A 134 8.52 16.52 -4.75
CA VAL A 134 9.87 17.07 -4.85
C VAL A 134 9.87 18.32 -5.73
N PRO A 135 10.65 19.36 -5.38
CA PRO A 135 10.80 20.52 -6.23
C PRO A 135 11.59 20.15 -7.49
N ALA A 136 11.35 20.88 -8.59
CA ALA A 136 11.94 20.59 -9.90
C ALA A 136 13.49 20.60 -9.88
N GLU A 137 14.10 21.42 -9.02
CA GLU A 137 15.54 21.49 -8.80
C GLU A 137 16.18 20.18 -8.29
N PHE A 138 15.38 19.30 -7.68
CA PHE A 138 15.84 17.99 -7.23
C PHE A 138 15.97 16.99 -8.40
N ILE A 139 15.40 17.30 -9.55
CA ILE A 139 15.36 16.43 -10.74
C ILE A 139 16.55 16.75 -11.64
N LYS A 140 17.54 15.86 -11.67
CA LYS A 140 18.78 16.03 -12.45
C LYS A 140 18.57 16.14 -13.97
N CYS A 141 17.47 15.63 -14.48
CA CYS A 141 17.18 15.53 -15.91
C CYS A 141 15.92 16.30 -16.29
N LEU A 142 15.76 17.51 -15.76
CA LEU A 142 14.68 18.41 -16.12
C LEU A 142 15.17 19.40 -17.19
N SER A 143 14.51 19.48 -18.35
CA SER A 143 14.77 20.50 -19.40
C SER A 143 13.76 21.63 -19.36
#